data_AF-A0AA88EB98-F1
#
_entry.id   AF-A0AA88EB98-F1
#
_cell.length_a   1.000
_cell.length_b   1.000
_cell.length_c   1.000
_cell.angle_alpha   90.00
_cell.angle_beta   90.00
_cell.angle_gamma   90.00
#
_symmetry.space_group_name_H-M   'P 1'
#
loop_
_entity.id
_entity.type
_entity.pdbx_description
1 polymer ?
#
loop_
_entity_poly.entity_id
_entity_poly.type
_entity_poly.pdbx_seq_one_letter_code
_entity_poly.pdbx_strand_id
1 'polypeptide(L)' 'MNTWAIGRDYNVWSENVEEFHPKRFIGFVTVQFVLAQLVHCFSWELPNGMKSNDVDMTEVISMGRANHLVAKPTYRLVV' A
#
# COMPACT_ATOMS: atom_id res chain seq x y z
N MET A 1 -6.07 -18.80 -3.15
CA MET A 1 -4.95 -18.30 -2.34
C MET A 1 -5.10 -16.79 -2.28
N ASN A 2 -5.26 -16.20 -1.10
CA ASN A 2 -5.50 -14.77 -0.90
C ASN A 2 -4.18 -14.07 -0.57
N THR A 3 -3.68 -13.26 -1.49
CA THR A 3 -2.40 -12.56 -1.33
C THR A 3 -2.42 -11.56 -0.17
N TRP A 4 -3.58 -10.97 0.13
CA TRP A 4 -3.76 -10.06 1.27
C TRP A 4 -3.61 -10.73 2.64
N ALA A 5 -4.03 -11.99 2.79
CA ALA A 5 -3.83 -12.70 4.06
C ALA A 5 -2.38 -13.16 4.23
N ILE A 6 -1.68 -13.50 3.13
CA ILE A 6 -0.26 -13.86 3.18
C ILE A 6 0.58 -12.70 3.72
N GLY A 7 0.27 -11.47 3.31
CA GLY A 7 0.96 -10.27 3.81
C GLY A 7 0.74 -9.97 5.29
N ARG A 8 -0.25 -10.60 5.94
CA ARG A 8 -0.57 -10.45 7.37
C ARG A 8 -0.44 -11.75 8.17
N ASP A 9 0.14 -12.78 7.56
CA ASP A 9 0.37 -14.05 8.23
C ASP A 9 1.61 -13.96 9.12
N TYR A 10 1.39 -14.01 10.43
CA TYR A 10 2.43 -14.00 11.44
C TYR A 10 3.43 -15.16 11.28
N ASN A 11 2.98 -16.33 10.79
CA ASN A 11 3.86 -17.48 10.59
C ASN A 11 4.86 -17.25 9.46
N VAL A 12 4.56 -16.32 8.54
CA VAL A 12 5.43 -15.98 7.40
C VAL A 12 6.27 -14.74 7.71
N TRP A 13 5.73 -13.73 8.40
CA TRP A 13 6.36 -12.41 8.56
C TRP A 13 6.78 -12.03 10.00
N SER A 14 6.56 -12.88 11.00
CA SER A 14 6.89 -12.69 12.42
C SER A 14 6.17 -11.49 13.10
N GLU A 15 6.54 -11.13 14.33
CA GLU A 15 5.86 -10.12 15.18
C GLU A 15 5.69 -8.72 14.57
N ASN A 16 6.53 -8.34 13.61
CA ASN A 16 6.55 -7.02 12.99
C ASN A 16 5.78 -6.97 11.66
N VAL A 17 4.76 -7.81 11.49
CA VAL A 17 3.97 -7.91 10.24
C VAL A 17 3.22 -6.63 9.88
N GLU A 18 2.77 -5.87 10.88
CA GLU A 18 2.09 -4.57 10.69
C GLU A 18 3.07 -3.39 10.57
N GLU A 19 4.39 -3.62 10.71
CA GLU A 19 5.41 -2.58 10.64
C GLU A 19 6.14 -2.58 9.29
N PHE A 20 6.36 -1.39 8.74
CA PHE A 20 7.19 -1.21 7.56
C PHE A 20 8.67 -1.44 7.88
N HIS A 21 9.21 -2.59 7.43
CA HIS A 21 10.63 -2.96 7.58
C HIS A 21 11.36 -2.97 6.23
N PRO A 22 12.08 -1.90 5.86
CA PRO A 22 12.81 -1.80 4.59
C PRO A 22 13.82 -2.94 4.40
N LYS A 23 14.41 -3.45 5.49
CA LYS A 23 15.39 -4.54 5.43
C LYS A 23 14.84 -5.85 4.87
N ARG A 24 13.51 -6.04 4.79
CA ARG A 24 12.89 -7.20 4.13
C ARG A 24 13.05 -7.17 2.61
N PHE A 25 13.30 -5.99 2.03
CA PHE A 25 13.26 -5.76 0.59
C PHE A 25 14.56 -5.13 0.06
N ILE A 26 15.72 -5.56 0.59
CA ILE A 26 17.05 -4.98 0.28
C ILE A 26 17.38 -5.01 -1.23
N GLY A 27 16.78 -5.89 -2.03
CA GLY A 27 16.89 -5.90 -3.49
C GLY A 27 16.05 -4.85 -4.23
N PHE A 28 15.21 -4.09 -3.52
CA PHE A 28 14.22 -3.16 -4.08
C PHE A 28 14.46 -1.72 -3.63
N VAL A 29 15.71 -1.31 -3.43
CA VAL A 29 16.08 0.03 -2.96
C VAL A 29 15.42 1.17 -3.75
N THR A 30 15.26 1.01 -5.06
CA THR A 30 14.56 1.99 -5.92
C THR A 30 13.09 2.11 -5.55
N VAL A 31 12.41 0.97 -5.31
CA VAL A 31 11.00 0.96 -4.90
C VAL A 31 10.85 1.62 -3.53
N GLN A 32 11.76 1.34 -2.59
CA GLN A 32 11.74 1.97 -1.27
C GLN A 32 11.91 3.49 -1.35
N PHE A 33 12.87 3.95 -2.17
CA PHE A 33 13.11 5.38 -2.35
C PHE A 33 11.91 6.09 -2.98
N VAL A 34 11.36 5.52 -4.07
CA VAL A 34 10.16 6.07 -4.73
C VAL A 34 8.98 6.08 -3.77
N LEU A 35 8.74 5.00 -3.02
CA LEU A 35 7.67 4.95 -2.02
C LEU A 35 7.89 5.97 -0.91
N ALA A 36 9.11 6.13 -0.40
CA ALA A 36 9.43 7.13 0.61
C ALA A 36 9.15 8.55 0.11
N GLN A 37 9.54 8.87 -1.13
CA GLN A 37 9.23 10.17 -1.75
C GLN A 37 7.72 10.37 -1.91
N LEU A 38 7.01 9.35 -2.39
CA LEU A 38 5.56 9.40 -2.60
C LEU A 38 4.79 9.61 -1.30
N VAL A 39 5.15 8.87 -0.24
CA VAL A 39 4.55 9.02 1.08
C VAL A 39 4.95 10.35 1.70
N HIS A 40 6.18 10.83 1.54
CA HIS A 40 6.62 12.07 2.16
C HIS A 40 6.00 13.31 1.50
N CYS A 41 6.06 13.41 0.17
CA CYS A 41 5.71 14.63 -0.56
C CYS A 41 4.20 14.81 -0.80
N PHE A 42 3.42 13.72 -0.80
CA PHE A 42 2.01 13.77 -1.17
C PHE A 42 1.09 13.33 -0.04
N SER A 43 0.03 14.10 0.18
CA SER A 43 -1.17 13.64 0.86
C SER A 43 -2.02 12.87 -0.15
N TRP A 44 -2.57 11.73 0.27
CA TRP A 44 -3.33 10.84 -0.58
C TRP A 44 -4.80 10.92 -0.21
N GLU A 45 -5.65 11.25 -1.18
CA GLU A 45 -7.10 11.35 -1.01
C GLU A 45 -7.81 10.33 -1.89
N LEU A 46 -8.88 9.71 -1.37
CA LEU A 46 -9.73 8.83 -2.15
C LEU A 46 -10.68 9.68 -3.03
N PRO A 47 -10.90 9.30 -4.30
CA PRO A 47 -11.81 10.01 -5.18
C PRO A 47 -13.25 9.93 -4.66
N ASN A 48 -14.04 10.94 -5.03
CA ASN A 48 -15.49 11.00 -4.78
C ASN A 48 -15.91 10.93 -3.30
N GLY A 49 -15.01 11.27 -2.36
CA GLY A 49 -15.33 11.25 -0.93
C GLY A 49 -15.55 9.86 -0.34
N MET A 50 -15.07 8.80 -1.02
CA MET A 50 -15.08 7.43 -0.49
C MET A 50 -14.40 7.37 0.88
N LYS A 51 -15.01 6.66 1.83
CA LYS A 51 -14.40 6.37 3.13
C LYS A 51 -13.53 5.11 3.02
N SER A 52 -12.62 4.92 3.99
CA SER A 52 -11.73 3.75 4.01
C SER A 52 -12.47 2.40 3.99
N ASN A 53 -13.73 2.37 4.44
CA ASN A 53 -14.56 1.16 4.45
C ASN A 53 -15.28 0.89 3.11
N ASP A 54 -15.30 1.85 2.20
CA ASP A 54 -15.94 1.70 0.88
C ASP A 54 -14.96 1.12 -0.16
N VAL A 55 -13.70 0.91 0.25
CA VAL A 55 -12.66 0.34 -0.59
C VAL A 55 -12.90 -1.16 -0.74
N ASP A 56 -13.23 -1.58 -1.96
CA ASP A 56 -13.34 -2.99 -2.30
C ASP A 56 -11.97 -3.68 -2.24
N MET A 57 -11.86 -4.67 -1.36
CA MET A 57 -10.66 -5.48 -1.14
C MET A 57 -10.75 -6.86 -1.79
N THR A 58 -11.77 -7.10 -2.63
CA THR A 58 -11.94 -8.38 -3.32
C THR A 58 -10.76 -8.61 -4.29
N GLU A 59 -10.04 -9.70 -4.11
CA GLU A 59 -8.92 -10.09 -4.97
C GLU A 59 -9.39 -10.97 -6.14
N VAL A 60 -8.85 -10.73 -7.32
CA VAL A 60 -8.92 -11.68 -8.43
C VAL A 60 -7.72 -12.62 -8.33
N ILE A 61 -7.89 -13.87 -8.75
CA ILE A 61 -6.89 -14.95 -8.62
C ILE A 61 -5.52 -14.56 -9.26
N SER A 62 -5.51 -13.58 -10.16
CA SER A 62 -4.32 -13.00 -10.80
C SER A 62 -3.80 -11.75 -10.07
N MET A 63 -3.39 -11.88 -8.81
CA MET A 63 -2.55 -10.91 -8.06
C MET A 63 -2.96 -9.43 -8.16
N GLY A 64 -4.24 -9.15 -8.34
CA GLY A 64 -4.80 -7.82 -8.53
C GLY A 64 -6.13 -7.69 -7.82
N ARG A 65 -6.47 -6.45 -7.44
CA ARG A 65 -7.82 -6.14 -6.94
C ARG A 65 -8.83 -6.26 -8.08
N ALA A 66 -10.04 -6.69 -7.74
CA ALA A 66 -11.17 -6.74 -8.68
C ALA A 66 -11.48 -5.36 -9.27
N ASN A 67 -11.27 -4.31 -8.47
CA ASN A 67 -11.42 -2.93 -8.88
C ASN A 67 -10.11 -2.16 -8.68
N HIS A 68 -9.76 -1.30 -9.64
CA HIS A 68 -8.59 -0.42 -9.50
C HIS A 68 -8.83 0.60 -8.38
N LEU A 69 -7.96 0.59 -7.37
CA LEU A 69 -7.94 1.68 -6.39
C LEU A 69 -7.26 2.89 -7.03
N VAL A 70 -8.00 3.98 -7.07
CA VAL A 70 -7.47 5.28 -7.45
C VAL A 70 -7.26 6.07 -6.17
N ALA A 71 -6.10 6.71 -6.05
CA ALA A 71 -5.82 7.68 -5.02
C ALA A 71 -5.30 8.94 -5.72
N LYS A 72 -5.83 10.10 -5.36
CA LYS A 72 -5.41 11.38 -5.89
C LYS A 72 -4.29 11.93 -5.01
N PRO A 73 -3.06 12.08 -5.53
CA PRO A 73 -1.99 12.71 -4.78
C PRO A 73 -2.17 14.23 -4.81
N THR A 74 -2.10 14.86 -3.64
CA THR A 74 -2.08 16.31 -3.46
C THR A 74 -0.78 16.69 -2.78
N TYR A 75 -0.05 17.68 -3.31
CA TYR A 75 1.20 18.13 -2.71
C TYR A 75 0.96 18.63 -1.28
N ARG A 76 1.79 18.18 -0.34
CA ARG A 76 1.75 18.68 1.05
C ARG A 76 2.36 20.07 1.21
N LEU A 77 3.21 20.48 0.29
CA LEU A 77 3.88 21.78 0.32
C LEU A 77 3.05 22.80 -0.46
N VAL A 78 2.56 23.82 0.24
CA VAL A 78 2.14 25.08 -0.37
C VAL A 78 3.44 25.82 -0.70
N VAL A 79 3.76 25.94 -1.99
CA VAL A 79 4.72 26.95 -2.46
C VAL A 79 3.99 28.28 -2.56
#